data_AF-X0X012-F1
#
_entry.id   AF-X0X012-F1
#
_cell.length_a   1.000
_cell.length_b   1.000
_cell.length_c   1.000
_cell.angle_alpha   90.00
_cell.angle_beta   90.00
_cell.angle_gamma   90.00
#
_symmetry.space_group_name_H-M   'P 1'
#
loop_
_entity.id
_entity.type
_entity.pdbx_description
1 polymer ?
#
loop_
_entity_poly.entity_id
_entity_poly.type
_entity_poly.pdbx_seq_one_letter_code
_entity_poly.pdbx_strand_id
1 'polypeptide(L)'
;QNYSLEEFKYVKNLSLGDHDQIVNLEKKIKKLGENKIPLRFQILNGPLTDETKHYILEKIDNFYAMDEENNEYHKLNNWVKHIEKIPFNSYTPSDFGPDQANEKLVYCKKCLDESVYGHEESKLEILRICAKNITSPSGLGNVIGIQGPMGNGKTTLIKNGLAKALGKKFYFVGLGGATDSSFLAGHSYTWEGSDCGIIVKALQNAGKMDLIIYFDELDKVSQTERGAEIYNILCHITDSS
;
A
#
# COMPACT_ATOMS: atom_id res chain seq x y z
N GLN A 1 22.90 12.96 18.87
CA GLN A 1 22.13 13.28 17.65
C GLN A 1 23.06 13.02 16.48
N ASN A 2 22.64 12.19 15.51
CA ASN A 2 23.47 11.81 14.36
C ASN A 2 23.41 12.94 13.32
N TYR A 3 24.18 14.00 13.54
CA TYR A 3 24.48 14.98 12.50
C TYR A 3 25.78 14.58 11.80
N SER A 4 25.83 14.72 10.48
CA SER A 4 27.08 14.72 9.75
C SER A 4 27.96 15.90 10.19
N LEU A 5 29.26 15.85 9.87
CA LEU A 5 30.19 16.93 10.20
C LEU A 5 29.78 18.28 9.58
N GLU A 6 29.13 18.25 8.41
CA GLU A 6 28.63 19.46 7.74
C GLU A 6 27.36 19.98 8.39
N GLU A 7 26.42 19.09 8.71
CA GLU A 7 25.19 19.44 9.44
C GLU A 7 25.50 20.02 10.82
N PHE A 8 26.47 19.46 11.53
CA PHE A 8 26.89 19.98 12.82
C PHE A 8 27.48 21.39 12.71
N LYS A 9 28.29 21.67 11.68
CA LYS A 9 28.81 23.01 11.41
C LYS A 9 27.69 24.00 11.09
N TYR A 10 26.71 23.57 10.29
CA TYR A 10 25.54 24.38 9.96
C TYR A 10 24.72 24.72 11.22
N VAL A 11 24.33 23.71 12.00
CA VAL A 11 23.52 23.88 13.22
C VAL A 11 24.25 24.74 14.27
N LYS A 12 25.57 24.62 14.39
CA LYS A 12 26.38 25.42 15.32
C LYS A 12 26.48 26.91 14.93
N ASN A 13 26.32 27.24 13.64
CA ASN A 13 26.39 28.61 13.14
C ASN A 13 25.02 29.34 13.18
N LEU A 14 23.96 28.65 13.60
CA LEU A 14 22.63 29.23 13.73
C LEU A 14 22.51 30.10 14.99
N SER A 15 21.56 31.04 14.96
CA SER A 15 21.17 31.76 16.17
C SER A 15 20.53 30.79 17.19
N LEU A 16 20.58 31.12 18.48
CA LEU A 16 19.95 30.31 19.53
C LEU A 16 18.45 30.07 19.26
N GLY A 17 17.76 31.06 18.68
CA GLY A 17 16.35 30.93 18.31
C GLY A 17 16.10 29.97 17.15
N ASP A 18 16.95 29.98 16.13
CA ASP A 18 16.82 29.09 14.96
C ASP A 18 17.21 27.65 15.32
N HIS A 19 18.20 27.47 16.20
CA HIS A 19 18.57 26.17 16.74
C HIS A 19 17.38 25.50 17.46
N ASP A 20 16.72 26.24 18.35
CA ASP A 20 15.56 25.72 19.08
C ASP A 20 14.38 25.42 18.15
N GLN A 21 14.19 26.21 17.09
CA GLN A 21 13.19 25.91 16.06
C GLN A 21 13.48 24.60 15.34
N ILE A 22 14.72 24.36 14.90
CA ILE A 22 15.10 23.11 14.23
C ILE A 22 14.92 21.91 15.17
N VAL A 23 15.38 22.01 16.41
CA VAL A 23 15.21 20.92 17.39
C VAL A 23 13.73 20.64 17.65
N ASN A 24 12.89 21.67 17.75
CA ASN A 24 11.45 21.50 17.92
C ASN A 24 10.78 20.90 16.68
N LEU A 25 11.21 21.29 15.48
CA LEU A 25 10.76 20.70 14.22
C LEU A 25 11.16 19.23 14.13
N GLU A 26 12.41 18.86 14.43
CA GLU A 26 12.86 17.47 14.47
C GLU A 26 12.09 16.65 15.50
N LYS A 27 11.87 17.18 16.71
CA LYS A 27 11.06 16.52 17.74
C LYS A 27 9.62 16.32 17.27
N LYS A 28 9.02 17.31 16.61
CA LYS A 28 7.68 17.21 16.03
C LYS A 28 7.63 16.15 14.93
N ILE A 29 8.63 16.11 14.05
CA ILE A 29 8.74 15.12 12.96
C ILE A 29 8.95 13.71 13.53
N LYS A 30 9.80 13.53 14.54
CA LYS A 30 9.99 12.25 15.22
C LYS A 30 8.70 11.77 15.90
N LYS A 31 7.98 12.68 16.55
CA LYS A 31 6.68 12.37 17.18
C LYS A 31 5.59 11.95 16.19
N LEU A 32 5.65 12.37 14.91
CA LEU A 32 4.74 11.85 13.88
C LEU A 32 4.90 10.34 13.66
N GLY A 33 6.04 9.75 14.04
CA GLY A 33 6.32 8.32 13.95
C GLY A 33 6.17 7.52 15.26
N GLU A 34 6.10 8.18 16.43
CA GLU A 34 6.26 7.53 17.75
C GLU A 34 5.02 6.84 18.32
N ASN A 35 3.83 7.03 17.75
CA ASN A 35 2.61 6.36 18.23
C ASN A 35 2.22 5.16 17.36
N LYS A 36 3.14 4.20 17.21
CA LYS A 36 2.83 2.90 16.61
C LYS A 36 2.91 1.83 17.68
N ILE A 37 1.83 1.05 17.79
CA ILE A 37 1.85 -0.26 18.45
C ILE A 37 3.11 -1.00 17.97
N PRO A 38 3.98 -1.55 18.85
CA PRO A 38 5.19 -2.22 18.39
C PRO A 38 4.88 -3.38 17.43
N LEU A 39 5.76 -3.66 16.47
CA LEU A 39 5.51 -4.60 15.37
C LEU A 39 4.97 -5.95 15.85
N ARG A 40 5.57 -6.53 16.90
CA ARG A 40 5.11 -7.79 17.51
C ARG A 40 3.62 -7.77 17.85
N PHE A 41 3.13 -6.69 18.45
CA PHE A 41 1.73 -6.54 18.82
C PHE A 41 0.83 -6.21 17.62
N GLN A 42 1.36 -5.54 16.58
CA GLN A 42 0.61 -5.37 15.33
C GLN A 42 0.33 -6.73 14.67
N ILE A 43 1.33 -7.61 14.62
CA ILE A 43 1.19 -8.96 14.06
C ILE A 43 0.19 -9.78 14.90
N LEU A 44 0.34 -9.78 16.22
CA LEU A 44 -0.52 -10.55 17.13
C LEU A 44 -1.99 -10.13 17.03
N ASN A 45 -2.25 -8.82 17.03
CA ASN A 45 -3.60 -8.26 16.99
C ASN A 45 -4.23 -8.30 15.58
N GLY A 46 -3.46 -8.66 14.56
CA GLY A 46 -3.94 -8.63 13.18
C GLY A 46 -4.72 -9.86 12.75
N PRO A 47 -5.47 -9.75 11.62
CA PRO A 47 -6.28 -10.83 11.06
C PRO A 47 -5.45 -11.86 10.29
N LEU A 48 -4.21 -12.11 10.72
CA LEU A 48 -3.31 -13.10 10.13
C LEU A 48 -3.58 -14.49 10.74
N THR A 49 -3.28 -15.57 10.02
CA THR A 49 -3.35 -16.93 10.56
C THR A 49 -2.28 -17.16 11.62
N ASP A 50 -2.53 -18.06 12.57
CA ASP A 50 -1.57 -18.36 13.64
C ASP A 50 -0.24 -18.88 13.11
N GLU A 51 -0.27 -19.66 12.02
CA GLU A 51 0.93 -20.12 11.30
C GLU A 51 1.75 -18.94 10.76
N THR A 52 1.09 -17.97 10.13
CA THR A 52 1.76 -16.77 9.60
C THR A 52 2.32 -15.92 10.72
N LYS A 53 1.56 -15.73 11.81
CA LYS A 53 2.02 -15.01 13.00
C LYS A 53 3.26 -15.68 13.59
N HIS A 54 3.22 -17.00 13.78
CA HIS A 54 4.33 -17.76 14.31
C HIS A 54 5.60 -17.59 13.47
N TYR A 55 5.49 -17.78 12.15
CA TYR A 55 6.62 -17.62 11.23
C TYR A 55 7.25 -16.22 11.29
N ILE A 56 6.44 -15.16 11.28
CA ILE A 56 6.95 -13.78 11.33
C ILE A 56 7.63 -13.52 12.69
N LEU A 57 7.01 -13.96 13.78
CA LEU A 57 7.56 -13.77 15.13
C LEU A 57 8.87 -14.53 15.33
N GLU A 58 8.97 -15.76 14.85
CA GLU A 58 10.21 -16.55 14.90
C GLU A 58 11.35 -15.83 14.16
N LYS A 59 11.08 -15.26 12.98
CA LYS A 59 12.08 -14.49 12.22
C LYS A 59 12.50 -13.21 12.93
N ILE A 60 11.57 -12.52 13.58
CA ILE A 60 11.87 -11.31 14.39
C ILE A 60 12.72 -11.69 15.61
N ASP A 61 12.37 -12.77 16.30
CA ASP A 61 13.10 -13.23 17.49
C ASP A 61 14.52 -13.68 17.11
N ASN A 62 14.67 -14.37 15.97
CA ASN A 62 15.98 -14.70 15.39
C ASN A 62 16.79 -13.45 15.05
N PHE A 63 16.16 -12.40 14.51
CA PHE A 63 16.84 -11.13 14.22
C PHE A 63 17.39 -10.46 15.48
N TYR A 64 16.61 -10.41 16.56
CA TYR A 64 17.06 -9.80 17.82
C TYR A 64 18.15 -10.58 18.54
N ALA A 65 18.25 -11.88 18.31
CA ALA A 65 19.32 -12.71 18.85
C ALA A 65 20.60 -12.70 17.99
N MET A 66 20.54 -12.17 16.76
CA MET A 66 21.64 -12.22 15.80
C MET A 66 22.64 -11.06 16.02
N ASP A 67 23.93 -11.36 15.91
CA ASP A 67 25.00 -10.37 15.96
C ASP A 67 25.05 -9.54 14.66
N GLU A 68 25.37 -8.25 14.76
CA GLU A 68 25.45 -7.33 13.63
C GLU A 68 26.60 -7.70 12.66
N GLU A 69 27.65 -8.37 13.15
CA GLU A 69 28.77 -8.85 12.33
C GLU A 69 28.40 -10.06 11.45
N ASN A 70 27.22 -10.65 11.63
CA ASN A 70 26.78 -11.79 10.85
C ASN A 70 26.43 -11.38 9.41
N ASN A 71 26.93 -12.15 8.43
CA ASN A 71 26.65 -11.94 7.01
C ASN A 71 25.14 -11.99 6.65
N GLU A 72 24.31 -12.66 7.47
CA GLU A 72 22.86 -12.72 7.29
C GLU A 72 22.11 -11.56 7.94
N TYR A 73 22.75 -10.83 8.86
CA TYR A 73 22.14 -9.75 9.63
C TYR A 73 21.56 -8.68 8.71
N HIS A 74 22.32 -8.23 7.71
CA HIS A 74 21.86 -7.20 6.78
C HIS A 74 20.63 -7.63 5.97
N LYS A 75 20.57 -8.89 5.54
CA LYS A 75 19.43 -9.44 4.79
C LYS A 75 18.17 -9.49 5.65
N LEU A 76 18.31 -10.01 6.87
CA LEU A 76 17.19 -10.12 7.80
C LEU A 76 16.73 -8.74 8.31
N ASN A 77 17.67 -7.82 8.56
CA ASN A 77 17.37 -6.44 8.92
C ASN A 77 16.52 -5.74 7.84
N ASN A 78 16.90 -5.90 6.57
CA ASN A 78 16.12 -5.34 5.46
C ASN A 78 14.71 -5.93 5.40
N TRP A 79 14.58 -7.25 5.58
CA TRP A 79 13.28 -7.91 5.65
C TRP A 79 12.42 -7.39 6.82
N VAL A 80 12.98 -7.28 8.03
CA VAL A 80 12.30 -6.71 9.20
C VAL A 80 11.87 -5.26 8.94
N LYS A 81 12.74 -4.43 8.37
CA LYS A 81 12.42 -3.04 7.99
C LYS A 81 11.27 -2.94 7.01
N HIS A 82 11.13 -3.86 6.06
CA HIS A 82 9.98 -3.89 5.17
C HIS A 82 8.71 -4.26 5.92
N ILE A 83 8.76 -5.26 6.80
CA ILE A 83 7.61 -5.66 7.61
C ILE A 83 7.16 -4.54 8.56
N GLU A 84 8.07 -3.82 9.21
CA GLU A 84 7.75 -2.67 10.07
C GLU A 84 7.02 -1.54 9.33
N LYS A 85 7.25 -1.42 8.01
CA LYS A 85 6.59 -0.42 7.18
C LYS A 85 5.21 -0.86 6.69
N ILE A 86 4.89 -2.16 6.76
CA ILE A 86 3.56 -2.64 6.39
C ILE A 86 2.56 -2.08 7.42
N PRO A 87 1.47 -1.43 6.97
CA PRO A 87 0.54 -0.75 7.85
C PRO A 87 -0.48 -1.73 8.45
N PHE A 88 0.00 -2.80 9.10
CA PHE A 88 -0.87 -3.82 9.69
C PHE A 88 -1.98 -3.18 10.54
N ASN A 89 -3.20 -3.68 10.35
CA ASN A 89 -4.40 -3.25 11.07
C ASN A 89 -4.82 -1.78 10.84
N SER A 90 -4.16 -1.06 9.93
CA SER A 90 -4.53 0.29 9.54
C SER A 90 -5.44 0.22 8.32
N TYR A 91 -6.73 0.45 8.55
CA TYR A 91 -7.75 0.52 7.50
C TYR A 91 -8.28 1.94 7.35
N THR A 92 -8.90 2.24 6.22
CA THR A 92 -9.52 3.53 5.97
C THR A 92 -10.78 3.63 6.84
N PRO A 93 -10.91 4.66 7.69
CA PRO A 93 -12.13 4.83 8.46
C PRO A 93 -13.31 5.07 7.51
N SER A 94 -14.46 4.47 7.81
CA SER A 94 -15.68 4.81 7.09
C SER A 94 -16.23 6.11 7.66
N ASP A 95 -16.27 7.17 6.85
CA ASP A 95 -16.88 8.46 7.21
C ASP A 95 -18.41 8.36 7.40
N PHE A 96 -19.00 7.23 7.00
CA PHE A 96 -20.43 6.94 7.12
C PHE A 96 -20.66 5.77 8.07
N GLY A 97 -21.63 5.92 8.97
CA GLY A 97 -22.07 4.86 9.87
C GLY A 97 -22.90 3.77 9.17
N PRO A 98 -23.23 2.67 9.88
CA PRO A 98 -23.98 1.54 9.33
C PRO A 98 -25.34 1.92 8.72
N ASP A 99 -26.03 2.90 9.34
CA ASP A 99 -27.37 3.34 8.92
C ASP A 99 -27.36 4.34 7.76
N GLN A 100 -26.19 4.84 7.36
CA GLN A 100 -26.02 5.87 6.32
C GLN A 100 -25.67 5.28 4.94
N ALA A 101 -26.02 4.03 4.69
CA ALA A 101 -25.71 3.33 3.45
C ALA A 101 -26.23 4.08 2.21
N ASN A 102 -27.45 4.62 2.28
CA ASN A 102 -28.07 5.39 1.20
C ASN A 102 -27.31 6.71 0.91
N GLU A 103 -26.94 7.45 1.95
CA GLU A 103 -26.18 8.70 1.82
C GLU A 103 -24.81 8.46 1.19
N LYS A 104 -24.13 7.39 1.63
CA LYS A 104 -22.85 6.96 1.06
C LYS A 104 -22.99 6.58 -0.41
N LEU A 105 -24.05 5.86 -0.79
CA LEU A 105 -24.30 5.50 -2.19
C LEU A 105 -24.55 6.73 -3.07
N VAL A 106 -25.34 7.69 -2.58
CA VAL A 106 -25.59 8.96 -3.28
C VAL A 106 -24.28 9.75 -3.44
N TYR A 107 -23.45 9.79 -2.40
CA TYR A 107 -22.12 10.40 -2.48
C TYR A 107 -21.20 9.70 -3.50
N CYS A 108 -21.19 8.36 -3.51
CA CYS A 108 -20.42 7.60 -4.49
C CYS A 108 -20.86 7.92 -5.92
N LYS A 109 -22.18 7.95 -6.19
CA LYS A 109 -22.72 8.32 -7.50
C LYS A 109 -22.25 9.72 -7.91
N LYS A 110 -22.39 10.71 -7.01
CA LYS A 110 -21.95 12.08 -7.27
C LYS A 110 -20.46 12.14 -7.64
N CYS A 111 -19.60 11.44 -6.91
CA CYS A 111 -18.17 11.41 -7.20
C CYS A 111 -17.87 10.81 -8.59
N LEU A 112 -18.57 9.73 -8.96
CA LEU A 112 -18.43 9.11 -10.28
C LEU A 112 -18.87 10.08 -11.39
N ASP A 113 -20.01 10.74 -11.21
CA ASP A 113 -20.58 11.68 -12.18
C ASP A 113 -19.70 12.92 -12.39
N GLU A 114 -19.09 13.44 -11.32
CA GLU A 114 -18.13 14.55 -11.38
C GLU A 114 -16.78 14.15 -11.99
N SER A 115 -16.42 12.87 -11.95
CA SER A 115 -15.08 12.42 -12.36
C SER A 115 -14.88 12.33 -13.88
N VAL A 116 -15.89 11.82 -14.61
CA VAL A 116 -15.85 11.61 -16.06
C VAL A 116 -17.27 11.76 -16.62
N TYR A 117 -17.43 12.51 -17.70
CA TYR A 117 -18.71 12.64 -18.40
C TYR A 117 -19.08 11.36 -19.16
N GLY A 118 -20.35 10.96 -19.14
CA GLY A 118 -20.82 9.72 -19.78
C GLY A 118 -20.43 8.46 -18.98
N HIS A 119 -20.08 7.37 -19.67
CA HIS A 119 -19.76 6.07 -19.06
C HIS A 119 -20.86 5.52 -18.14
N GLU A 120 -22.13 5.81 -18.45
CA GLU A 120 -23.28 5.49 -17.59
C GLU A 120 -23.32 4.02 -17.15
N GLU A 121 -23.08 3.10 -18.10
CA GLU A 121 -23.04 1.66 -17.81
C GLU A 121 -21.90 1.29 -16.86
N SER A 122 -20.68 1.78 -17.11
CA SER A 122 -19.51 1.51 -16.25
C SER A 122 -19.69 2.12 -14.87
N LYS A 123 -20.25 3.33 -14.77
CA LYS A 123 -20.54 3.99 -13.49
C LYS A 123 -21.59 3.22 -12.70
N LEU A 124 -22.62 2.71 -13.36
CA LEU A 124 -23.66 1.90 -12.72
C LEU A 124 -23.06 0.62 -12.11
N GLU A 125 -22.15 -0.05 -12.83
CA GLU A 125 -21.49 -1.26 -12.33
C GLU A 125 -20.55 -0.96 -11.15
N ILE A 126 -19.76 0.12 -11.25
CA ILE A 126 -18.94 0.58 -10.12
C ILE A 126 -19.81 0.93 -8.92
N LEU A 127 -20.98 1.55 -9.12
CA LEU A 127 -21.90 1.90 -8.05
C LEU A 127 -22.48 0.65 -7.37
N ARG A 128 -22.74 -0.45 -8.11
CA ARG A 128 -23.14 -1.74 -7.52
C ARG A 128 -22.04 -2.31 -6.63
N ILE A 129 -20.79 -2.19 -7.05
CA ILE A 129 -19.64 -2.63 -6.25
C ILE A 129 -19.51 -1.78 -4.99
N CYS A 130 -19.70 -0.46 -5.09
CA CYS A 130 -19.80 0.41 -3.92
C CYS A 130 -20.93 -0.05 -2.98
N ALA A 131 -22.13 -0.33 -3.51
CA ALA A 131 -23.25 -0.81 -2.70
C ALA A 131 -22.90 -2.10 -1.94
N LYS A 132 -22.27 -3.08 -2.60
CA LYS A 132 -21.81 -4.33 -1.97
C LYS A 132 -20.77 -4.09 -0.87
N ASN A 133 -19.81 -3.19 -1.10
CA ASN A 133 -18.80 -2.85 -0.09
C ASN A 133 -19.37 -2.09 1.11
N ILE A 134 -20.44 -1.31 0.88
CA ILE A 134 -21.14 -0.59 1.95
C ILE A 134 -21.93 -1.57 2.82
N THR A 135 -22.61 -2.55 2.22
CA THR A 135 -23.42 -3.53 2.95
C THR A 135 -22.58 -4.64 3.60
N SER A 136 -21.41 -4.95 3.05
CA SER A 136 -20.47 -5.94 3.60
C SER A 136 -19.05 -5.36 3.72
N PRO A 137 -18.76 -4.59 4.79
CA PRO A 137 -17.45 -3.94 4.98
C PRO A 137 -16.31 -4.94 5.20
N SER A 138 -16.61 -6.12 5.74
CA SER A 138 -15.65 -7.22 5.95
C SER A 138 -15.61 -8.21 4.78
N GLY A 139 -16.30 -7.91 3.69
CA GLY A 139 -16.29 -8.76 2.50
C GLY A 139 -14.92 -8.80 1.82
N LEU A 140 -14.70 -9.86 1.05
CA LEU A 140 -13.54 -9.98 0.16
C LEU A 140 -13.50 -8.80 -0.82
N GLY A 141 -12.29 -8.35 -1.15
CA GLY A 141 -12.08 -7.29 -2.14
C GLY A 141 -12.71 -7.63 -3.50
N ASN A 142 -13.00 -6.61 -4.30
CA ASN A 142 -13.53 -6.82 -5.65
C ASN A 142 -12.44 -6.53 -6.68
N VAL A 143 -12.39 -7.36 -7.72
CA VAL A 143 -11.51 -7.19 -8.87
C VAL A 143 -12.34 -6.71 -10.04
N ILE A 144 -11.91 -5.62 -10.70
CA ILE A 144 -12.66 -4.97 -11.77
C ILE A 144 -11.75 -4.81 -12.98
N GLY A 145 -12.22 -5.27 -14.13
CA GLY A 145 -11.60 -4.96 -15.43
C GLY A 145 -12.31 -3.79 -16.09
N ILE A 146 -11.56 -2.80 -16.59
CA ILE A 146 -12.09 -1.70 -17.39
C ILE A 146 -11.41 -1.70 -18.76
N GLN A 147 -12.19 -1.95 -19.79
CA GLN A 147 -11.73 -1.96 -21.18
C GLN A 147 -12.34 -0.80 -21.97
N GLY A 148 -11.54 -0.21 -22.85
CA GLY A 148 -12.01 0.83 -23.77
C GLY A 148 -10.85 1.53 -24.47
N PRO A 149 -11.14 2.45 -25.41
CA PRO A 149 -10.11 3.22 -26.12
C PRO A 149 -9.20 4.04 -25.19
N MET A 150 -8.02 4.41 -25.70
CA MET A 150 -7.10 5.30 -25.01
C MET A 150 -7.70 6.70 -24.85
N GLY A 151 -7.38 7.40 -23.75
CA GLY A 151 -7.84 8.77 -23.50
C GLY A 151 -9.27 8.93 -22.96
N ASN A 152 -10.07 7.87 -22.88
CA ASN A 152 -11.48 7.93 -22.43
C ASN A 152 -11.67 8.02 -20.91
N GLY A 153 -10.67 8.47 -20.14
CA GLY A 153 -10.83 8.72 -18.70
C GLY A 153 -10.93 7.49 -17.79
N LYS A 154 -10.55 6.28 -18.23
CA LYS A 154 -10.58 5.05 -17.40
C LYS A 154 -9.87 5.21 -16.05
N THR A 155 -8.61 5.66 -16.08
CA THR A 155 -7.79 5.90 -14.88
C THR A 155 -8.40 7.00 -14.01
N THR A 156 -8.96 8.05 -14.61
CA THR A 156 -9.64 9.14 -13.92
C THR A 156 -10.89 8.66 -13.19
N LEU A 157 -11.70 7.81 -13.83
CA LEU A 157 -12.90 7.23 -13.25
C LEU A 157 -12.58 6.43 -11.98
N ILE A 158 -11.50 5.63 -12.00
CA ILE A 158 -11.10 4.87 -10.80
C ILE A 158 -10.46 5.77 -9.75
N LYS A 159 -9.52 6.64 -10.12
CA LYS A 159 -8.78 7.47 -9.16
C LYS A 159 -9.65 8.55 -8.53
N ASN A 160 -10.32 9.35 -9.36
CA ASN A 160 -11.07 10.52 -8.91
C ASN A 160 -12.55 10.22 -8.67
N GLY A 161 -13.08 9.15 -9.26
CA GLY A 161 -14.41 8.65 -8.99
C GLY A 161 -14.41 7.66 -7.83
N LEU A 162 -13.97 6.42 -8.08
CA LEU A 162 -14.09 5.32 -7.11
C LEU A 162 -13.23 5.50 -5.84
N ALA A 163 -11.93 5.77 -5.98
CA ALA A 163 -11.04 5.86 -4.81
C ALA A 163 -11.41 7.04 -3.92
N LYS A 164 -11.72 8.19 -4.53
CA LYS A 164 -12.25 9.37 -3.83
C LYS A 164 -13.59 9.07 -3.14
N ALA A 165 -14.52 8.41 -3.83
CA ALA A 165 -15.82 8.04 -3.29
C ALA A 165 -15.72 7.13 -2.05
N LEU A 166 -14.75 6.22 -2.04
CA LEU A 166 -14.52 5.28 -0.94
C LEU A 166 -13.53 5.79 0.11
N GLY A 167 -12.93 6.97 -0.08
CA GLY A 167 -11.84 7.48 0.78
C GLY A 167 -10.54 6.65 0.72
N LYS A 168 -10.46 5.69 -0.20
CA LYS A 168 -9.35 4.73 -0.29
C LYS A 168 -8.15 5.36 -0.97
N LYS A 169 -6.96 4.96 -0.53
CA LYS A 169 -5.71 5.32 -1.21
C LYS A 169 -5.67 4.66 -2.59
N PHE A 170 -5.22 5.41 -3.59
CA PHE A 170 -5.06 4.93 -4.96
C PHE A 170 -3.57 4.73 -5.24
N TYR A 171 -3.20 3.56 -5.73
CA TYR A 171 -1.84 3.25 -6.16
C TYR A 171 -1.83 2.80 -7.62
N PHE A 172 -1.04 3.48 -8.45
CA PHE A 172 -0.94 3.21 -9.88
C PHE A 172 0.23 2.26 -10.16
N VAL A 173 -0.02 1.23 -10.96
CA VAL A 173 0.99 0.28 -11.43
C VAL A 173 0.87 0.20 -12.96
N GLY A 174 1.83 0.76 -13.68
CA GLY A 174 1.94 0.55 -15.13
C GLY A 174 2.56 -0.82 -15.40
N LEU A 175 1.86 -1.67 -16.17
CA LEU A 175 2.38 -2.98 -16.60
C LEU A 175 3.03 -2.91 -17.99
N GLY A 176 2.90 -1.78 -18.69
CA GLY A 176 3.57 -1.54 -19.97
C GLY A 176 5.08 -1.70 -19.85
N GLY A 177 5.64 -2.67 -20.58
CA GLY A 177 7.07 -2.96 -20.56
C GLY A 177 7.55 -3.74 -19.32
N ALA A 178 6.65 -4.26 -18.47
CA ALA A 178 7.03 -5.17 -17.41
C ALA A 178 7.54 -6.49 -18.02
N THR A 179 8.79 -6.82 -17.71
CA THR A 179 9.49 -7.99 -18.27
C THR A 179 9.76 -9.08 -17.25
N ASP A 180 9.46 -8.87 -15.97
CA ASP A 180 9.75 -9.81 -14.90
C ASP A 180 8.62 -9.76 -13.85
N SER A 181 8.21 -10.94 -13.41
CA SER A 181 7.15 -11.19 -12.44
C SER A 181 7.58 -10.79 -11.01
N SER A 182 8.89 -10.80 -10.74
CA SER A 182 9.49 -10.30 -9.50
C SER A 182 9.19 -8.82 -9.23
N PHE A 183 8.90 -8.03 -10.27
CA PHE A 183 8.44 -6.65 -10.12
C PHE A 183 7.18 -6.59 -9.25
N LEU A 184 6.26 -7.54 -9.41
CA LEU A 184 5.00 -7.58 -8.66
C LEU A 184 5.21 -8.11 -7.24
N ALA A 185 5.76 -9.33 -7.12
CA ALA A 185 5.81 -10.08 -5.87
C ALA A 185 7.12 -9.90 -5.06
N GLY A 186 8.18 -9.40 -5.71
CA GLY A 186 9.52 -9.32 -5.13
C GLY A 186 10.32 -10.60 -5.30
N HIS A 187 11.46 -10.67 -4.61
CA HIS A 187 12.33 -11.85 -4.53
C HIS A 187 12.42 -12.35 -3.09
N SER A 188 12.82 -13.61 -2.91
CA SER A 188 13.14 -14.14 -1.57
C SER A 188 14.22 -13.29 -0.92
N TYR A 189 14.02 -12.88 0.33
CA TYR A 189 14.94 -12.01 1.08
C TYR A 189 16.39 -12.54 1.18
N THR A 190 16.59 -13.83 0.90
CA THR A 190 17.90 -14.50 0.87
C THR A 190 18.79 -14.01 -0.28
N TRP A 191 18.20 -13.47 -1.35
CA TRP A 191 18.94 -12.91 -2.48
C TRP A 191 19.59 -11.57 -2.12
N GLU A 192 20.77 -11.30 -2.66
CA GLU A 192 21.40 -10.00 -2.50
C GLU A 192 20.60 -8.94 -3.28
N GLY A 193 20.34 -7.79 -2.64
CA GLY A 193 19.49 -6.75 -3.25
C GLY A 193 17.99 -7.10 -3.32
N SER A 194 17.53 -8.08 -2.55
CA SER A 194 16.12 -8.46 -2.49
C SER A 194 15.21 -7.28 -2.17
N ASP A 195 14.06 -7.26 -2.84
CA ASP A 195 13.01 -6.28 -2.63
C ASP A 195 11.66 -6.99 -2.48
N CYS A 196 10.74 -6.33 -1.77
CA CYS A 196 9.42 -6.84 -1.41
C CYS A 196 8.36 -6.74 -2.54
N GLY A 197 8.75 -6.29 -3.73
CA GLY A 197 7.85 -6.13 -4.87
C GLY A 197 6.93 -4.92 -4.78
N ILE A 198 6.22 -4.62 -5.88
CA ILE A 198 5.39 -3.41 -5.97
C ILE A 198 4.16 -3.47 -5.08
N ILE A 199 3.62 -4.66 -4.80
CA ILE A 199 2.40 -4.82 -3.99
C ILE A 199 2.66 -4.43 -2.55
N VAL A 200 3.74 -4.94 -1.96
CA VAL A 200 4.13 -4.59 -0.59
C VAL A 200 4.52 -3.11 -0.51
N LYS A 201 5.26 -2.60 -1.50
CA LYS A 201 5.56 -1.15 -1.59
C LYS A 201 4.30 -0.30 -1.66
N ALA A 202 3.28 -0.73 -2.41
CA ALA A 202 2.01 -0.01 -2.50
C ALA A 202 1.34 0.12 -1.13
N LEU A 203 1.32 -0.96 -0.34
CA LEU A 203 0.82 -0.96 1.04
C LEU A 203 1.64 -0.02 1.94
N GLN A 204 2.97 -0.13 1.90
CA GLN A 204 3.88 0.72 2.67
C GLN A 204 3.67 2.21 2.35
N ASN A 205 3.53 2.54 1.07
CA ASN A 205 3.31 3.92 0.60
C ASN A 205 1.91 4.45 0.92
N ALA A 206 0.89 3.61 0.84
CA ALA A 206 -0.48 3.98 1.17
C ALA A 206 -0.68 4.21 2.67
N GLY A 207 0.07 3.47 3.51
CA GLY A 207 -0.12 3.47 4.96
C GLY A 207 -1.46 2.86 5.40
N LYS A 208 -2.11 2.12 4.49
CA LYS A 208 -3.43 1.50 4.66
C LYS A 208 -3.45 0.12 4.00
N MET A 209 -4.11 -0.83 4.65
CA MET A 209 -4.29 -2.21 4.16
C MET A 209 -5.40 -2.31 3.08
N ASP A 210 -6.30 -1.33 3.00
CA ASP A 210 -7.47 -1.32 2.11
C ASP A 210 -7.37 -0.27 0.99
N LEU A 211 -6.25 -0.27 0.27
CA LEU A 211 -6.03 0.56 -0.90
C LEU A 211 -6.69 0.00 -2.17
N ILE A 212 -6.78 0.84 -3.20
CA ILE A 212 -7.09 0.45 -4.57
C ILE A 212 -5.78 0.45 -5.36
N ILE A 213 -5.38 -0.73 -5.84
CA ILE A 213 -4.26 -0.88 -6.77
C ILE A 213 -4.85 -0.93 -8.18
N TYR A 214 -4.40 -0.02 -9.04
CA TYR A 214 -4.81 0.06 -10.43
C TYR A 214 -3.67 -0.37 -11.34
N PHE A 215 -3.86 -1.52 -11.99
CA PHE A 215 -2.94 -2.04 -13.00
C PHE A 215 -3.34 -1.49 -14.38
N ASP A 216 -2.48 -0.68 -14.98
CA ASP A 216 -2.70 -0.10 -16.30
C ASP A 216 -1.93 -0.85 -17.38
N GLU A 217 -2.39 -0.75 -18.63
CA GLU A 217 -1.74 -1.35 -19.80
C GLU A 217 -1.49 -2.86 -19.68
N LEU A 218 -2.41 -3.59 -19.06
CA LEU A 218 -2.36 -5.06 -18.98
C LEU A 218 -2.26 -5.69 -20.38
N ASP A 219 -2.91 -5.09 -21.38
CA ASP A 219 -2.84 -5.51 -22.80
C ASP A 219 -1.46 -5.32 -23.44
N LYS A 220 -0.55 -4.58 -22.79
CA LYS A 220 0.83 -4.32 -23.24
C LYS A 220 1.87 -5.22 -22.58
N VAL A 221 1.45 -6.12 -21.70
CA VAL A 221 2.34 -7.15 -21.16
C VAL A 221 2.77 -8.08 -22.30
N SER A 222 4.07 -8.38 -22.35
CA SER A 222 4.66 -9.26 -23.37
C SER A 222 3.96 -10.63 -23.41
N GLN A 223 3.86 -11.25 -24.59
CA GLN A 223 3.37 -12.62 -24.74
C GLN A 223 4.47 -13.68 -24.57
N THR A 224 5.67 -13.28 -24.14
CA THR A 224 6.76 -14.19 -23.81
C THR A 224 6.51 -14.94 -22.50
N GLU A 225 7.30 -15.97 -22.22
CA GLU A 225 7.24 -16.74 -20.96
C GLU A 225 7.25 -15.83 -19.73
N ARG A 226 8.13 -14.83 -19.71
CA ARG A 226 8.19 -13.84 -18.61
C ARG A 226 6.92 -13.00 -18.46
N GLY A 227 6.22 -12.72 -19.55
CA GLY A 227 4.92 -12.05 -19.49
C GLY A 227 3.81 -12.97 -18.98
N ALA A 228 3.85 -14.25 -19.33
CA ALA A 228 2.95 -15.26 -18.77
C ALA A 228 3.09 -15.37 -17.24
N GLU A 229 4.31 -15.26 -16.71
CA GLU A 229 4.53 -15.22 -15.25
C GLU A 229 3.83 -14.03 -14.58
N ILE A 230 3.82 -12.85 -15.21
CA ILE A 230 3.13 -11.66 -14.70
C ILE A 230 1.62 -11.93 -14.59
N TYR A 231 1.02 -12.51 -15.63
CA TYR A 231 -0.39 -12.90 -15.59
C TYR A 231 -0.68 -13.92 -14.49
N ASN A 232 0.18 -14.93 -14.32
CA ASN A 232 0.02 -15.94 -13.26
C ASN A 232 0.06 -15.30 -11.86
N ILE A 233 1.00 -14.39 -11.61
CA ILE A 233 1.06 -13.68 -10.32
C ILE A 233 -0.17 -12.81 -10.12
N LEU A 234 -0.64 -12.09 -11.15
CA LEU A 234 -1.87 -11.31 -11.05
C LEU A 234 -3.07 -12.20 -10.74
N CYS A 235 -3.19 -13.37 -11.36
CA CYS A 235 -4.22 -14.35 -11.02
C CYS A 235 -4.10 -14.75 -9.55
N HIS A 236 -2.93 -15.13 -9.06
CA HIS A 236 -2.74 -15.50 -7.65
C HIS A 236 -3.07 -14.37 -6.66
N ILE A 237 -2.79 -13.12 -7.00
CA ILE A 237 -3.07 -11.97 -6.13
C ILE A 237 -4.56 -11.56 -6.17
N THR A 238 -5.22 -11.77 -7.31
CA THR A 238 -6.61 -11.35 -7.52
C THR A 238 -7.62 -12.45 -7.23
N ASP A 239 -7.18 -13.70 -7.13
CA ASP A 239 -8.01 -14.82 -6.73
C ASP A 239 -8.35 -14.73 -5.23
N SER A 240 -9.65 -14.71 -4.94
CA SER A 240 -10.18 -14.64 -3.58
C SER A 240 -10.57 -16.02 -3.02
N SER A 241 -10.28 -17.09 -3.78
CA SER A 241 -10.60 -18.49 -3.46
C SER A 241 -9.85 -19.02 -2.25
#